data_AF-X0SKQ2-F1
#
_entry.id   AF-X0SKQ2-F1
#
_cell.length_a   1.000
_cell.length_b   1.000
_cell.length_c   1.000
_cell.angle_alpha   90.00
_cell.angle_beta   90.00
_cell.angle_gamma   90.00
#
_symmetry.space_group_name_H-M   'P 1'
#
loop_
_entity.id
_entity.type
_entity.pdbx_description
1 polymer ?
#
loop_
_entity_poly.entity_id
_entity_poly.type
_entity_poly.pdbx_seq_one_letter_code
_entity_poly.pdbx_strand_id
1 'polypeptide(L)'
;MIRRATLLSAVVISLFVLTGLTITHPPQENLRGTGNLGVVIERASGSVLIIDTTKRAALARVEGLGDLSHASVVFSPDQRYAYVFGRDGGLSKIDILTSTLVRRIIQAGNSI
;
A
#
# COMPACT_ATOMS: atom_id res chain seq x y z
N MET A 1 10.91 57.86 -24.60
CA MET A 1 10.07 57.46 -23.45
C MET A 1 9.53 56.02 -23.49
N ILE A 2 10.07 55.08 -24.29
CA ILE A 2 9.42 53.76 -24.55
C ILE A 2 10.14 52.54 -23.89
N ARG A 3 11.26 52.71 -23.17
CA ARG A 3 12.11 51.57 -22.73
C ARG A 3 11.85 51.02 -21.32
N ARG A 4 11.05 51.68 -20.46
CA ARG A 4 10.87 51.27 -19.05
C ARG A 4 9.73 50.26 -18.83
N ALA A 5 8.67 50.32 -19.64
CA ALA A 5 7.50 49.44 -19.49
C ALA A 5 7.79 47.98 -19.92
N THR A 6 8.61 47.78 -20.96
CA THR A 6 8.99 46.45 -21.46
C THR A 6 9.93 45.69 -20.54
N LEU A 7 10.81 46.39 -19.80
CA LEU A 7 11.69 45.79 -18.79
C LEU A 7 10.91 45.29 -17.57
N LEU A 8 9.88 46.03 -17.12
CA LEU A 8 9.03 45.60 -16.02
C LEU A 8 8.17 44.38 -16.38
N SER A 9 7.61 44.32 -17.59
CA SER A 9 6.86 43.14 -18.04
C SER A 9 7.75 41.89 -18.19
N ALA A 10 9.00 42.03 -18.66
CA ALA A 10 9.93 40.91 -18.77
C ALA A 10 10.35 40.34 -17.40
N VAL A 11 10.55 41.20 -16.39
CA VAL A 11 10.88 40.78 -15.02
C VAL A 11 9.69 40.11 -14.33
N VAL A 12 8.47 40.62 -14.52
CA VAL A 12 7.25 40.03 -13.95
C VAL A 12 6.90 38.68 -14.59
N ILE A 13 7.13 38.53 -15.90
CA ILE A 13 6.96 37.23 -16.58
C ILE A 13 8.04 36.23 -16.10
N SER A 14 9.29 36.66 -15.92
CA SER A 14 10.36 35.80 -15.42
C SER A 14 10.16 35.37 -13.95
N LEU A 15 9.50 36.19 -13.13
CA LEU A 15 9.21 35.87 -11.74
C LEU A 15 8.02 34.89 -11.62
N PHE A 16 7.03 34.98 -12.52
CA PHE A 16 5.90 34.04 -12.59
C PHE A 16 6.30 32.64 -13.08
N VAL A 17 7.27 32.56 -13.99
CA VAL A 17 7.80 31.26 -14.48
C VAL A 17 8.61 30.54 -13.41
N LEU A 18 9.20 31.26 -12.44
CA LEU A 18 10.00 30.66 -11.37
C LEU A 18 9.16 30.12 -10.20
N THR A 19 7.95 30.64 -9.98
CA THR A 19 7.04 30.17 -8.91
C THR A 19 6.11 29.03 -9.33
N GLY A 20 5.99 28.75 -10.63
CA GLY A 20 5.08 27.72 -11.17
C GLY A 20 5.63 26.30 -11.20
N LEU A 21 6.90 26.08 -10.83
CA LEU A 21 7.57 24.79 -10.95
C LEU A 21 7.83 24.11 -9.61
N THR A 22 6.85 24.08 -8.70
CA THR A 22 6.89 23.12 -7.59
C THR A 22 6.46 21.77 -8.14
N ILE A 23 7.44 20.96 -8.54
CA ILE A 23 7.22 19.53 -8.83
C ILE A 23 6.89 18.88 -7.49
N THR A 24 5.61 18.84 -7.14
CA THR A 24 5.13 18.00 -6.05
C THR A 24 5.34 16.56 -6.49
N HIS A 25 6.44 15.96 -6.06
CA HIS A 25 6.63 14.53 -6.23
C HIS A 25 5.49 13.83 -5.49
N PRO A 26 4.71 12.94 -6.15
CA PRO A 26 3.81 12.09 -5.41
C PRO A 26 4.64 11.35 -4.36
N PRO A 27 4.08 11.09 -3.15
CA PRO A 27 4.80 10.34 -2.14
C PRO A 27 5.33 9.07 -2.80
N GLN A 28 6.66 8.96 -2.92
CA GLN A 28 7.25 7.75 -3.45
C GLN A 28 6.91 6.67 -2.42
N GLU A 29 6.03 5.74 -2.81
CA GLU A 29 5.96 4.47 -2.12
C GLU A 29 7.38 3.92 -2.13
N ASN A 30 8.04 3.96 -0.97
CA ASN A 30 9.35 3.36 -0.79
C ASN A 30 9.14 1.84 -0.84
N LEU A 31 8.97 1.35 -2.07
CA LEU A 31 8.78 -0.06 -2.36
C LEU A 31 10.07 -0.77 -1.94
N ARG A 32 9.94 -1.60 -0.92
CA ARG A 32 10.99 -2.46 -0.40
C ARG A 32 10.92 -3.82 -1.09
N GLY A 33 12.01 -4.58 -1.03
CA GLY A 33 11.94 -6.01 -1.38
C GLY A 33 11.02 -6.76 -0.41
N THR A 34 10.35 -7.80 -0.88
CA THR A 34 9.44 -8.63 -0.07
C THR A 34 10.11 -9.84 0.56
N GLY A 35 11.36 -10.16 0.17
CA GLY A 35 12.05 -11.38 0.62
C GLY A 35 12.30 -11.49 2.12
N ASN A 36 12.27 -10.38 2.86
CA ASN A 36 12.35 -10.36 4.32
C ASN A 36 10.98 -10.14 5.00
N LEU A 37 9.90 -10.01 4.24
CA LEU A 37 8.57 -9.85 4.78
C LEU A 37 7.96 -11.20 5.12
N GLY A 38 7.23 -11.23 6.24
CA GLY A 38 6.43 -12.36 6.65
C GLY A 38 4.98 -11.95 6.91
N VAL A 39 4.10 -12.94 6.86
CA VAL A 39 2.69 -12.80 7.22
C VAL A 39 2.38 -13.76 8.37
N VAL A 40 1.76 -13.24 9.42
CA VAL A 40 1.28 -14.02 10.57
C VAL A 40 -0.25 -13.93 10.58
N ILE A 41 -0.91 -15.08 10.53
CA ILE A 41 -2.37 -15.15 10.68
C ILE A 41 -2.72 -15.09 12.17
N GLU A 42 -3.37 -14.01 12.58
CA GLU A 42 -3.88 -13.84 13.94
C GLU A 42 -5.31 -14.37 14.00
N ARG A 43 -5.42 -15.70 14.09
CA ARG A 43 -6.68 -16.44 13.94
C ARG A 43 -7.79 -15.95 14.88
N ALA A 44 -7.43 -15.62 16.12
CA ALA A 44 -8.40 -15.21 17.15
C ALA A 44 -9.00 -13.82 16.87
N SER A 45 -8.20 -12.87 16.36
CA SER A 45 -8.65 -11.52 16.02
C SER A 45 -9.17 -11.38 14.59
N GLY A 46 -8.99 -12.41 13.75
CA GLY A 46 -9.38 -12.33 12.34
C GLY A 46 -8.53 -11.32 11.55
N SER A 47 -7.28 -11.15 11.94
CA SER A 47 -6.34 -10.19 11.33
C SER A 47 -5.09 -10.87 10.78
N VAL A 48 -4.35 -10.11 9.98
CA VAL A 48 -3.05 -10.50 9.43
C VAL A 48 -2.02 -9.49 9.88
N LEU A 49 -0.95 -9.95 10.53
CA LEU A 49 0.19 -9.13 10.85
C LEU A 49 1.29 -9.30 9.80
N ILE A 50 1.76 -8.19 9.25
CA ILE A 50 2.92 -8.12 8.37
C ILE A 50 4.14 -7.84 9.24
N ILE A 51 5.18 -8.65 9.08
CA ILE A 51 6.42 -8.58 9.88
C ILE A 51 7.64 -8.43 8.98
N ASP A 52 8.71 -7.86 9.53
CA ASP A 52 10.06 -7.92 8.98
C ASP A 52 10.83 -9.01 9.76
N THR A 53 11.21 -10.08 9.06
CA THR A 53 11.87 -11.23 9.69
C THR A 53 13.34 -10.95 10.03
N THR A 54 14.00 -10.04 9.30
CA THR A 54 15.37 -9.63 9.58
C THR A 54 15.43 -8.73 10.82
N LYS A 55 14.56 -7.72 10.88
CA LYS A 55 14.48 -6.80 12.01
C LYS A 55 13.70 -7.35 13.20
N ARG A 56 13.01 -8.48 13.01
CA ARG A 56 12.11 -9.11 14.00
C ARG A 56 11.06 -8.12 14.52
N ALA A 57 10.48 -7.35 13.60
CA ALA A 57 9.58 -6.25 13.91
C ALA A 57 8.20 -6.47 13.28
N ALA A 58 7.16 -6.14 14.04
CA ALA A 58 5.82 -5.97 13.48
C ALA A 58 5.77 -4.67 12.67
N LEU A 59 5.32 -4.75 11.42
CA LEU A 59 5.24 -3.60 10.53
C LEU A 59 3.84 -2.99 10.52
N ALA A 60 2.83 -3.82 10.31
CA ALA A 60 1.45 -3.38 10.19
C ALA A 60 0.49 -4.55 10.41
N ARG A 61 -0.76 -4.23 10.77
CA ARG A 61 -1.85 -5.19 10.90
C ARG A 61 -2.94 -4.86 9.89
N VAL A 62 -3.43 -5.88 9.20
CA VAL A 62 -4.53 -5.80 8.24
C VAL A 62 -5.74 -6.51 8.85
N GLU A 63 -6.84 -5.78 8.95
CA GLU A 63 -8.09 -6.24 9.56
C GLU A 63 -9.20 -6.38 8.49
N GLY A 64 -10.43 -6.70 8.92
CA GLY A 64 -11.57 -6.84 8.01
C GLY A 64 -11.53 -8.11 7.17
N LEU A 65 -10.84 -9.15 7.64
CA LEU A 65 -10.64 -10.42 6.94
C LEU A 65 -11.68 -11.49 7.30
N GLY A 66 -12.61 -11.20 8.22
CA GLY A 66 -13.66 -12.12 8.64
C GLY A 66 -13.16 -13.24 9.56
N ASP A 67 -13.75 -14.43 9.43
CA ASP A 67 -13.38 -15.60 10.25
C ASP A 67 -12.12 -16.29 9.71
N LEU A 68 -10.99 -16.04 10.37
CA LEU A 68 -9.70 -16.68 10.06
C LEU A 68 -9.38 -17.88 10.95
N SER A 69 -10.35 -18.40 11.70
CA SER A 69 -10.14 -19.51 12.65
C SER A 69 -9.64 -20.80 11.99
N HIS A 70 -9.73 -20.93 10.66
CA HIS A 70 -9.07 -21.94 9.81
C HIS A 70 -8.56 -21.32 8.50
N ALA A 71 -7.66 -20.34 8.59
CA ALA A 71 -7.14 -19.70 7.39
C ALA A 71 -5.92 -20.41 6.77
N SER A 72 -5.81 -20.31 5.46
CA SER A 72 -4.59 -20.58 4.68
C SER A 72 -4.12 -19.32 3.96
N VAL A 73 -2.82 -19.26 3.66
CA VAL A 73 -2.23 -18.15 2.93
C VAL A 73 -1.35 -18.66 1.80
N VAL A 74 -1.50 -18.06 0.62
CA VAL A 74 -0.62 -18.27 -0.55
C VAL A 74 -0.19 -16.93 -1.12
N PHE A 75 0.95 -16.89 -1.78
CA PHE A 75 1.49 -15.65 -2.32
C PHE A 75 1.34 -15.59 -3.85
N SER A 76 1.23 -14.37 -4.39
CA SER A 76 1.33 -14.17 -5.83
C SER A 76 2.71 -14.57 -6.35
N PRO A 77 2.85 -14.91 -7.65
CA PRO A 77 4.14 -15.27 -8.24
C PRO A 77 5.21 -14.18 -8.11
N ASP A 78 4.81 -12.90 -8.13
CA ASP A 78 5.67 -11.73 -7.92
C ASP A 78 5.92 -11.42 -6.43
N GLN A 79 5.37 -12.22 -5.52
CA GLN A 79 5.50 -12.13 -4.06
C GLN A 79 5.01 -10.79 -3.44
N ARG A 80 4.27 -9.96 -4.18
CA ARG A 80 3.71 -8.71 -3.65
C ARG A 80 2.41 -8.90 -2.90
N TYR A 81 1.60 -9.87 -3.29
CA TYR A 81 0.27 -10.08 -2.74
C TYR A 81 0.19 -11.36 -1.92
N ALA A 82 -0.46 -11.28 -0.76
CA ALA A 82 -0.88 -12.43 0.01
C ALA A 82 -2.38 -12.67 -0.24
N TYR A 83 -2.73 -13.90 -0.60
CA TYR A 83 -4.11 -14.36 -0.73
C TYR A 83 -4.45 -15.20 0.48
N VAL A 84 -5.39 -14.73 1.30
CA VAL A 84 -5.81 -15.37 2.54
C VAL A 84 -7.22 -15.91 2.34
N PHE A 85 -7.37 -17.23 2.50
CA PHE A 85 -8.66 -17.89 2.46
C PHE A 85 -9.13 -18.15 3.88
N GLY A 86 -10.28 -17.59 4.25
CA GLY A 86 -10.87 -17.71 5.59
C GLY A 86 -11.90 -18.84 5.67
N ARG A 87 -12.25 -19.22 6.90
CA ARG A 87 -13.29 -20.24 7.18
C ARG A 87 -14.67 -19.78 6.73
N ASP A 88 -14.92 -18.49 6.76
CA ASP A 88 -16.15 -17.90 6.24
C ASP A 88 -16.31 -18.01 4.71
N GLY A 89 -15.37 -18.66 4.02
CA GLY A 89 -15.37 -18.84 2.57
C GLY A 89 -14.96 -17.58 1.80
N GLY A 90 -14.40 -16.60 2.50
CA GLY A 90 -13.91 -15.37 1.89
C GLY A 90 -12.43 -15.44 1.50
N LEU A 91 -12.15 -15.02 0.27
CA LEU A 91 -10.80 -14.83 -0.28
C LEU A 91 -10.42 -13.35 -0.20
N SER A 92 -9.39 -13.04 0.58
CA SER A 92 -8.81 -11.71 0.71
C SER A 92 -7.49 -11.60 -0.05
N LYS A 93 -7.34 -10.57 -0.88
CA LYS A 93 -6.08 -10.16 -1.50
C LYS A 93 -5.50 -8.98 -0.72
N ILE A 94 -4.31 -9.15 -0.16
CA ILE A 94 -3.60 -8.16 0.63
C ILE A 94 -2.33 -7.75 -0.12
N ASP A 95 -2.06 -6.45 -0.25
CA ASP A 95 -0.76 -5.94 -0.68
C ASP A 95 0.15 -5.80 0.54
N ILE A 96 1.22 -6.60 0.59
CA ILE A 96 2.09 -6.67 1.77
C ILE A 96 3.10 -5.52 1.84
N LEU A 97 3.29 -4.77 0.74
CA LEU A 97 4.17 -3.60 0.73
C LEU A 97 3.47 -2.38 1.30
N THR A 98 2.19 -2.20 0.93
CA THR A 98 1.37 -1.09 1.39
C THR A 98 0.56 -1.43 2.65
N SER A 99 0.52 -2.71 3.03
CA SER A 99 -0.26 -3.22 4.17
C SER A 99 -1.76 -2.95 4.03
N THR A 100 -2.28 -3.14 2.81
CA THR A 100 -3.67 -2.82 2.48
C THR A 100 -4.45 -4.06 2.04
N LEU A 101 -5.71 -4.14 2.46
CA LEU A 101 -6.67 -5.07 1.89
C LEU A 101 -7.12 -4.54 0.52
N VAL A 102 -6.60 -5.12 -0.55
CA VAL A 102 -6.87 -4.69 -1.93
C VAL A 102 -8.29 -5.07 -2.33
N ARG A 103 -8.69 -6.30 -2.03
CA ARG A 103 -10.03 -6.81 -2.34
C ARG A 103 -10.37 -8.02 -1.48
N ARG A 104 -11.64 -8.17 -1.14
CA ARG A 104 -12.20 -9.38 -0.54
C ARG A 104 -13.41 -9.84 -1.35
N ILE A 105 -13.55 -11.14 -1.54
CA ILE A 105 -14.68 -11.78 -2.25
C ILE A 105 -15.14 -12.98 -1.42
N ILE A 106 -16.46 -13.11 -1.20
CA ILE A 106 -17.04 -14.33 -0.62
C ILE A 106 -17.29 -15.32 -1.76
N GLN A 107 -16.56 -16.44 -1.76
CA GLN A 107 -16.64 -17.44 -2.81
C GLN A 107 -17.69 -18.51 -2.51
N ALA A 108 -17.88 -18.84 -1.24
CA ALA A 108 -18.87 -19.79 -0.76
C ALA A 108 -19.30 -19.43 0.67
N GLY A 109 -20.37 -20.04 1.17
CA GLY A 109 -20.60 -20.11 2.61
C GLY A 109 -19.62 -21.08 3.27
N ASN A 110 -19.44 -20.93 4.59
CA ASN A 110 -18.63 -21.76 5.51
C ASN A 110 -17.80 -22.88 4.84
N SER A 111 -16.51 -22.62 4.64
CA SER A 111 -15.58 -23.49 3.94
C SER A 111 -14.70 -24.22 4.96
N ILE A 112 -15.20 -25.38 5.41
CA ILE A 112 -14.50 -26.36 6.26
C ILE A 112 -13.99 -27.50 5.38
#